data_AF-A0A166SZX5-F1
#
_entry.id   AF-A0A166SZX5-F1
#
_cell.length_a   1.000
_cell.length_b   1.000
_cell.length_c   1.000
_cell.angle_alpha   90.00
_cell.angle_beta   90.00
_cell.angle_gamma   90.00
#
_symmetry.space_group_name_H-M   'P 1'
#
loop_
_entity.id
_entity.type
_entity.pdbx_description
1 polymer ?
#
loop_
_entity_poly.entity_id
_entity_poly.type
_entity_poly.pdbx_seq_one_letter_code
_entity_poly.pdbx_strand_id
1 'polypeptide(L)'
;QLSELNGDEINRLENIFTLTNDVHNVFGALELYLDPVENQPNTYRLCKTTNFWPAPFREGIIITFKSHHRLFPLPDPRYLALHAACAKIAHMSGAAEVIDSFLRDYEEIHVLARDGSSDVLGQALALALTQ
;
A
#
# COMPACT_ATOMS: atom_id res chain seq x y z
N GLN A 1 -6.82 -12.94 11.69
CA GLN A 1 -6.65 -13.44 10.31
C GLN A 1 -7.19 -12.38 9.36
N LEU A 2 -6.64 -12.30 8.14
CA LEU A 2 -7.01 -11.35 7.07
C LEU A 2 -7.69 -12.08 5.90
N SER A 3 -8.47 -13.11 6.21
CA SER A 3 -9.12 -13.98 5.22
C SER A 3 -10.11 -13.23 4.33
N GLU A 4 -10.64 -12.11 4.82
CA GLU A 4 -11.51 -11.17 4.11
C GLU A 4 -10.82 -10.41 2.98
N LEU A 5 -9.49 -10.43 2.91
CA LEU A 5 -8.77 -9.88 1.75
C LEU A 5 -8.77 -10.84 0.55
N ASN A 6 -9.28 -12.07 0.72
CA ASN A 6 -9.39 -13.04 -0.36
C ASN A 6 -10.76 -12.89 -1.06
N GLY A 7 -10.76 -12.57 -2.35
CA GLY A 7 -11.97 -12.55 -3.19
C GLY A 7 -12.75 -11.24 -3.10
N ASP A 8 -14.08 -11.34 -3.12
CA ASP A 8 -14.98 -10.19 -3.35
C ASP A 8 -14.94 -9.11 -2.25
N GLU A 9 -14.49 -9.48 -1.05
CA GLU A 9 -14.43 -8.60 0.12
C GLU A 9 -13.18 -7.67 0.15
N ILE A 10 -12.30 -7.77 -0.85
CA ILE A 10 -11.11 -6.91 -0.95
C ILE A 10 -11.45 -5.42 -1.14
N ASN A 11 -12.61 -5.13 -1.75
CA ASN A 11 -13.06 -3.78 -2.12
C ASN A 11 -13.95 -3.11 -1.05
N ARG A 12 -13.85 -3.57 0.20
CA ARG A 12 -14.56 -2.97 1.32
C ARG A 12 -14.05 -1.56 1.61
N LEU A 13 -14.95 -0.70 2.09
CA LEU A 13 -14.62 0.69 2.42
C LEU A 13 -13.56 0.79 3.54
N GLU A 14 -13.50 -0.19 4.44
CA GLU A 14 -12.46 -0.28 5.45
C GLU A 14 -11.06 -0.59 4.88
N ASN A 15 -10.97 -1.00 3.61
CA ASN A 15 -9.71 -1.22 2.89
C ASN A 15 -9.41 -0.09 1.88
N ILE A 16 -10.09 1.05 1.98
CA ILE A 16 -9.97 2.14 1.01
C ILE A 16 -9.78 3.47 1.74
N PHE A 17 -8.86 4.29 1.24
CA PHE A 17 -8.80 5.72 1.52
C PHE A 17 -8.19 6.45 0.34
N THR A 18 -8.51 7.73 0.21
CA THR A 18 -8.06 8.55 -0.92
C THR A 18 -6.81 9.35 -0.56
N LEU A 19 -5.88 9.41 -1.49
CA LEU A 19 -4.64 10.18 -1.41
C LEU A 19 -4.53 11.13 -2.59
N THR A 20 -3.78 12.22 -2.44
CA THR A 20 -3.34 13.01 -3.60
C THR A 20 -2.44 12.13 -4.47
N ASN A 21 -2.44 12.35 -5.80
CA ASN A 21 -1.76 11.48 -6.76
C ASN A 21 -0.29 11.20 -6.36
N ASP A 22 0.49 12.24 -6.03
CA ASP A 22 1.89 12.06 -5.62
C ASP A 22 2.04 11.15 -4.39
N VAL A 23 1.14 11.25 -3.41
CA VAL A 23 1.17 10.43 -2.18
C VAL A 23 0.68 9.02 -2.47
N HIS A 24 -0.31 8.87 -3.34
CA HIS A 24 -0.79 7.56 -3.78
C HIS A 24 0.35 6.75 -4.42
N ASN A 25 1.11 7.37 -5.32
CA ASN A 25 2.20 6.70 -6.04
C ASN A 25 3.27 6.16 -5.08
N VAL A 26 3.79 7.00 -4.17
CA VAL A 26 4.83 6.57 -3.22
C VAL A 26 4.29 5.65 -2.11
N PHE A 27 2.99 5.72 -1.80
CA PHE A 27 2.35 4.79 -0.87
C PHE A 27 2.24 3.41 -1.52
N GLY A 28 1.76 3.33 -2.76
CA GLY A 28 1.69 2.09 -3.55
C GLY A 28 3.07 1.46 -3.80
N ALA A 29 4.07 2.28 -4.08
CA ALA A 29 5.48 1.87 -4.25
C ALA A 29 6.15 1.31 -2.98
N LEU A 30 5.43 1.23 -1.85
CA LEU A 30 5.97 0.81 -0.55
C LEU A 30 7.08 1.73 -0.02
N GLU A 31 7.09 2.99 -0.44
CA GLU A 31 8.06 4.01 -0.01
C GLU A 31 7.55 4.86 1.16
N LEU A 32 6.23 4.89 1.34
CA LEU A 32 5.53 5.45 2.51
C LEU A 32 4.67 4.40 3.21
N TYR A 33 4.62 4.51 4.54
CA TYR A 33 3.70 3.72 5.36
C TYR A 33 3.28 4.49 6.62
N LEU A 34 2.27 3.95 7.31
CA LEU A 34 1.65 4.54 8.49
C LEU A 34 1.85 3.61 9.69
N ASP A 35 2.67 4.02 10.66
CA ASP A 35 2.85 3.28 11.91
C ASP A 35 1.85 3.76 12.98
N PRO A 36 1.18 2.86 13.71
CA PRO A 36 0.23 3.26 14.74
C PRO A 36 0.93 4.03 15.87
N VAL A 37 0.28 5.09 16.35
CA VAL A 37 0.72 5.79 17.56
C VAL A 37 0.12 5.11 18.78
N GLU A 38 0.98 4.75 19.73
CA GLU A 38 0.57 4.02 20.94
C GLU A 38 -0.51 4.78 21.71
N ASN A 39 -1.55 4.06 22.13
CA ASN A 39 -2.70 4.58 22.89
C ASN A 39 -3.50 5.68 22.18
N GLN A 40 -3.36 5.83 20.85
CA GLN A 40 -4.11 6.81 20.06
C GLN A 40 -4.83 6.12 18.89
N PRO A 41 -6.14 5.81 19.02
CA PRO A 41 -6.87 5.10 17.97
C PRO A 41 -6.93 5.92 16.68
N ASN A 42 -6.86 5.22 15.54
CA ASN A 42 -6.88 5.81 14.20
C ASN A 42 -5.85 6.92 13.98
N THR A 43 -4.76 6.90 14.75
CA THR A 43 -3.70 7.89 14.70
C THR A 43 -2.39 7.22 14.36
N TYR A 44 -1.70 7.79 13.38
CA TYR A 44 -0.55 7.17 12.74
C TYR A 44 0.58 8.17 12.56
N ARG A 45 1.81 7.67 12.62
CA ARG A 45 3.01 8.38 12.22
C ARG A 45 3.29 8.06 10.76
N LEU A 46 3.45 9.09 9.94
CA LEU A 46 3.94 8.93 8.58
C LEU A 46 5.43 8.59 8.61
N CYS A 47 5.78 7.44 8.05
CA CYS A 47 7.13 6.91 8.00
C CYS A 47 7.55 6.70 6.54
N LYS A 48 8.87 6.73 6.30
CA LYS A 48 9.48 6.48 5.00
C LYS A 48 10.35 5.24 5.04
N THR A 49 10.51 4.59 3.90
CA THR A 49 11.59 3.60 3.70
C THR A 49 12.80 4.22 3.01
N THR A 50 12.68 5.41 2.41
CA THR A 50 13.78 6.09 1.72
C THR A 50 13.82 7.59 1.96
N ASN A 51 15.02 8.16 1.89
CA ASN A 51 15.27 9.60 2.03
C ASN A 51 15.13 10.37 0.71
N PHE A 52 14.87 9.70 -0.42
CA PHE A 52 14.83 10.33 -1.75
C PHE A 52 13.69 11.32 -1.95
N TRP A 53 12.63 11.25 -1.14
CA TRP A 53 11.44 12.10 -1.31
C TRP A 53 11.50 13.35 -0.40
N PRO A 54 11.82 14.55 -0.93
CA PRO A 54 11.72 15.80 -0.18
C PRO A 54 10.26 16.20 0.06
N ALA A 55 10.02 17.39 0.63
CA ALA A 55 8.68 17.91 0.91
C ALA A 55 7.72 17.77 -0.30
N PRO A 56 6.41 17.47 -0.09
CA PRO A 56 5.66 17.62 1.17
C PRO A 56 5.73 16.42 2.12
N PHE A 57 6.41 15.34 1.76
CA PHE A 57 6.52 14.13 2.57
C PHE A 57 7.42 14.37 3.79
N ARG A 58 6.92 14.98 4.86
CA ARG A 58 7.71 15.13 6.09
C ARG A 58 7.52 13.88 6.94
N GLU A 59 8.59 13.15 7.16
CA GLU A 59 8.59 12.02 8.08
C GLU A 59 8.25 12.48 9.51
N GLY A 60 7.56 11.63 10.25
CA GLY A 60 7.19 11.90 11.62
C GLY A 60 5.92 12.75 11.80
N ILE A 61 5.26 13.18 10.72
CA ILE A 61 3.92 13.80 10.79
C ILE A 61 2.96 12.83 11.49
N ILE A 62 2.18 13.34 12.42
CA ILE A 62 1.08 12.62 13.07
C ILE A 62 -0.21 12.90 12.32
N ILE A 63 -0.89 11.84 11.88
CA ILE A 63 -2.12 11.86 11.10
C ILE A 63 -3.20 11.15 11.90
N THR A 64 -4.31 11.81 12.18
CA THR A 64 -5.49 11.17 12.80
C THR A 64 -6.62 11.10 11.79
N PHE A 65 -7.05 9.89 11.45
CA PHE A 65 -8.20 9.69 10.59
C PHE A 65 -9.50 10.01 11.33
N LYS A 66 -10.39 10.74 10.66
CA LYS A 66 -11.69 11.13 11.19
C LYS A 66 -12.74 10.85 10.12
N SER A 67 -13.84 10.22 10.53
CA SER A 67 -15.03 10.12 9.71
C SER A 67 -16.15 10.93 10.35
N HIS A 68 -16.86 11.69 9.54
CA HIS A 68 -18.02 12.47 9.96
C HIS A 68 -19.34 11.81 9.55
N HIS A 69 -19.28 10.63 8.91
CA HIS A 69 -20.44 9.97 8.34
C HIS A 69 -20.40 8.45 8.55
N ARG A 70 -21.49 7.87 9.06
CA ARG A 70 -21.56 6.45 9.44
C ARG A 70 -21.40 5.49 8.26
N LEU A 71 -21.70 5.92 7.03
CA LEU A 71 -21.51 5.11 5.81
C LEU A 71 -20.07 5.08 5.30
N PHE A 72 -19.18 5.92 5.84
CA PHE A 72 -17.78 5.98 5.43
C PHE A 72 -16.92 5.55 6.61
N PRO A 73 -16.77 4.23 6.85
CA PRO A 73 -15.91 3.75 7.91
C PRO A 73 -14.47 4.20 7.64
N LEU A 74 -13.68 4.30 8.71
CA LEU A 74 -12.25 4.54 8.57
C LEU A 74 -11.55 3.28 8.07
N PRO A 75 -10.36 3.41 7.45
CA PRO A 75 -9.51 2.27 7.16
C PRO A 75 -9.29 1.41 8.39
N ASP A 76 -9.44 0.09 8.26
CA ASP A 76 -9.15 -0.85 9.33
C ASP A 76 -7.64 -0.78 9.65
N PRO A 77 -7.25 -0.52 10.91
CA PRO A 77 -5.84 -0.43 11.30
C PRO A 77 -5.03 -1.68 10.92
N ARG A 78 -5.65 -2.85 10.80
CA ARG A 78 -4.99 -4.10 10.41
C ARG A 78 -4.46 -4.06 8.98
N TYR A 79 -5.16 -3.40 8.06
CA TYR A 79 -4.72 -3.29 6.66
C TYR A 79 -3.57 -2.30 6.52
N LEU A 80 -3.60 -1.21 7.28
CA LEU A 80 -2.47 -0.27 7.36
C LEU A 80 -1.23 -0.93 7.97
N ALA A 81 -1.42 -1.75 9.00
CA ALA A 81 -0.33 -2.54 9.59
C ALA A 81 0.24 -3.56 8.61
N LEU A 82 -0.61 -4.22 7.81
CA LEU A 82 -0.15 -5.11 6.73
C LEU A 82 0.71 -4.35 5.71
N HIS A 83 0.23 -3.20 5.23
CA HIS A 83 0.98 -2.34 4.31
C HIS A 83 2.35 -1.94 4.88
N ALA A 84 2.38 -1.49 6.15
CA ALA A 84 3.61 -1.12 6.83
C ALA A 84 4.59 -2.30 6.96
N ALA A 85 4.09 -3.51 7.23
CA ALA A 85 4.93 -4.70 7.25
C ALA A 85 5.52 -5.00 5.86
N CYS A 86 4.71 -4.95 4.79
CA CYS A 86 5.19 -5.12 3.42
C CYS A 86 6.25 -4.08 3.06
N ALA A 87 6.03 -2.80 3.39
CA ALA A 87 6.99 -1.74 3.11
C ALA A 87 8.33 -1.94 3.83
N LYS A 88 8.28 -2.30 5.12
CA LYS A 88 9.48 -2.61 5.90
C LYS A 88 10.24 -3.80 5.32
N ILE A 89 9.54 -4.88 4.98
CA ILE A 89 10.14 -6.10 4.41
C ILE A 89 10.77 -5.82 3.05
N ALA A 90 10.03 -5.18 2.14
CA ALA A 90 10.51 -4.83 0.80
C ALA A 90 11.76 -3.95 0.86
N HIS A 91 11.79 -2.98 1.78
CA HIS A 91 12.96 -2.14 1.99
C HIS A 91 14.15 -2.93 2.55
N MET A 92 13.94 -3.72 3.61
CA MET A 92 15.02 -4.49 4.25
C MET A 92 15.61 -5.57 3.34
N SER A 93 14.82 -6.12 2.41
CA SER A 93 15.27 -7.12 1.44
C SER A 93 15.92 -6.51 0.19
N GLY A 94 15.86 -5.19 0.01
CA GLY A 94 16.25 -4.53 -1.24
C GLY A 94 15.30 -4.80 -2.42
N ALA A 95 14.14 -5.41 -2.17
CA ALA A 95 13.15 -5.71 -3.22
C ALA A 95 12.22 -4.54 -3.54
N ALA A 96 12.34 -3.41 -2.84
CA ALA A 96 11.47 -2.24 -3.02
C ALA A 96 11.41 -1.77 -4.49
N GLU A 97 12.56 -1.62 -5.16
CA GLU A 97 12.62 -1.18 -6.57
C GLU A 97 11.98 -2.20 -7.53
N VAL A 98 12.17 -3.49 -7.26
CA VAL A 98 11.59 -4.57 -8.06
C VAL A 98 10.07 -4.57 -7.91
N ILE A 99 9.56 -4.47 -6.68
CA ILE A 99 8.14 -4.42 -6.38
C ILE A 99 7.50 -3.16 -6.97
N ASP A 100 8.14 -1.99 -6.83
CA ASP A 100 7.67 -0.74 -7.42
C ASP A 100 7.56 -0.82 -8.94
N SER A 101 8.58 -1.36 -9.63
CA SER A 101 8.51 -1.59 -11.09
C SER A 101 7.32 -2.48 -11.45
N PHE A 102 7.12 -3.58 -10.73
CA PHE A 102 6.00 -4.49 -10.97
C PHE A 102 4.64 -3.85 -10.73
N LEU A 103 4.50 -3.05 -9.67
CA LEU A 103 3.24 -2.39 -9.33
C LEU A 103 2.91 -1.28 -10.34
N ARG A 104 3.92 -0.51 -10.79
CA ARG A 104 3.75 0.49 -11.86
C ARG A 104 3.34 -0.16 -13.17
N ASP A 105 4.00 -1.25 -13.55
CA ASP A 105 3.62 -2.02 -14.73
C ASP A 105 2.17 -2.53 -14.61
N TYR A 106 1.74 -2.94 -13.40
CA TYR A 106 0.35 -3.36 -13.15
C TYR A 106 -0.66 -2.21 -13.27
N GLU A 107 -0.35 -1.03 -12.74
CA GLU A 107 -1.22 0.15 -12.78
C GLU A 107 -1.29 0.81 -14.18
N GLU A 108 -0.20 0.75 -14.96
CA GLU A 108 -0.13 1.25 -16.36
C GLU A 108 -0.75 0.29 -17.39
N ILE A 109 -1.04 -0.97 -17.04
CA ILE A 109 -1.84 -1.86 -17.90
C ILE A 109 -3.28 -1.36 -17.93
N HIS A 110 -3.54 -0.38 -18.79
CA HIS A 110 -4.88 0.13 -19.06
C HIS A 110 -5.71 -0.83 -19.94
N VAL A 111 -5.11 -1.88 -20.51
CA VAL A 111 -5.81 -2.93 -21.27
C VAL A 111 -5.01 -4.24 -21.17
N LEU A 112 -5.65 -5.34 -20.76
CA LEU A 112 -5.09 -6.69 -20.95
C LEU A 112 -4.76 -6.91 -22.43
N ALA A 113 -3.75 -7.72 -22.74
CA ALA A 113 -3.57 -8.17 -24.12
C ALA A 113 -4.89 -8.80 -24.62
N ARG A 114 -5.15 -8.75 -25.93
CA ARG A 114 -6.42 -9.20 -26.52
C ARG A 114 -6.75 -10.68 -26.21
N ASP A 115 -5.73 -11.44 -25.84
CA ASP A 115 -5.80 -12.85 -25.42
C ASP A 115 -5.89 -13.04 -23.89
N GLY A 116 -5.94 -11.96 -23.11
CA GLY A 116 -5.99 -11.97 -21.65
C GLY A 116 -4.63 -12.18 -20.97
N SER A 117 -3.53 -12.25 -21.72
CA SER A 117 -2.19 -12.40 -21.14
C SER A 117 -1.66 -11.10 -20.54
N SER A 118 -0.79 -11.23 -19.55
CA SER A 118 -0.01 -10.13 -18.96
C SER A 118 1.36 -10.66 -18.57
N ASP A 119 2.43 -10.01 -19.06
CA ASP A 119 3.81 -10.37 -18.72
C ASP A 119 4.10 -10.19 -17.21
N VAL A 120 3.32 -9.34 -16.53
CA VAL A 120 3.40 -9.09 -15.09
C VAL A 120 2.89 -10.29 -14.29
N LEU A 121 1.83 -10.97 -14.75
CA LEU A 121 1.32 -12.19 -14.12
C LEU A 121 2.38 -13.32 -14.14
N GLY A 122 3.12 -13.44 -15.25
CA GLY A 122 4.18 -14.42 -15.38
C GLY A 122 5.34 -14.17 -14.41
N GLN A 123 5.72 -12.91 -14.23
CA GLN A 123 6.80 -12.53 -13.32
C GLN A 123 6.39 -12.62 -11.84
N ALA A 124 5.17 -12.23 -11.49
CA ALA A 124 4.63 -12.40 -10.14
C ALA A 124 4.55 -13.88 -9.73
N LEU A 125 4.13 -14.76 -10.64
CA LEU A 125 4.08 -16.20 -10.40
C LEU A 125 5.49 -16.80 -10.26
N ALA A 126 6.45 -16.34 -11.06
CA ALA A 126 7.84 -16.78 -10.95
C ALA A 126 8.47 -16.40 -9.60
N LEU A 127 8.13 -15.21 -9.06
CA LEU A 127 8.59 -14.76 -7.74
C LEU A 127 7.94 -15.57 -6.60
N ALA A 128 6.66 -15.91 -6.74
CA ALA A 128 5.94 -16.75 -5.77
C ALA A 128 6.43 -18.21 -5.75
N LEU A 129 6.99 -18.70 -6.85
CA LEU A 129 7.52 -20.06 -7.00
C LEU A 129 9.01 -20.21 -6.66
N THR A 130 9.71 -19.12 -6.33
CA THR A 130 11.14 -19.12 -5.97
C THR A 130 11.40 -19.05 -4.46
N GLN A 131 10.38 -19.32 -3.62
CA GLN A 131 10.52 -19.56 -2.18
C GLN A 131 10.20 -20.99 -1.78
#